data_AF-A0A090T1H0-F1
#
_entry.id   AF-A0A090T1H0-F1
#
_cell.length_a   1.000
_cell.length_b   1.000
_cell.length_c   1.000
_cell.angle_alpha   90.00
_cell.angle_beta   90.00
_cell.angle_gamma   90.00
#
_symmetry.space_group_name_H-M   'P 1'
#
loop_
_entity.id
_entity.type
_entity.pdbx_description
1 polymer ?
#
loop_
_entity_poly.entity_id
_entity_poly.type
_entity_poly.pdbx_seq_one_letter_code
_entity_poly.pdbx_strand_id
1 'polypeptide(L)'
;MGIFDLEVRIDTGAKTSSLHVDNLQRVKRDGRLYVQYDLHPDIYHLDEIVHCESLIYDSRRIKSSNGDSEQRCVIQTLFRLGDREWPIEITLSNRQDMSYMMLLGREAMIDKVYVDPSRAFLID
;
A
#
# COMPACT_ATOMS: atom_id res chain seq x y z
N MET A 1 3.18 -1.85 10.87
CA MET A 1 1.77 -1.48 10.64
C MET A 1 0.83 -2.45 11.34
N GLY A 2 1.17 -3.74 11.48
CA GLY A 2 0.36 -4.66 12.31
C GLY A 2 -1.03 -4.94 11.73
N ILE A 3 -1.17 -4.79 10.41
CA ILE A 3 -2.37 -5.06 9.65
C ILE A 3 -2.23 -6.46 9.09
N PHE A 4 -3.27 -7.27 9.25
CA PHE A 4 -3.35 -8.64 8.78
C PHE A 4 -4.60 -8.80 7.92
N ASP A 5 -4.64 -9.83 7.08
CA ASP A 5 -5.80 -10.25 6.28
C ASP A 5 -6.38 -9.16 5.37
N LEU A 6 -5.55 -8.20 4.94
CA LEU A 6 -5.92 -7.16 3.99
C LEU A 6 -6.12 -7.76 2.60
N GLU A 7 -7.26 -7.53 1.97
CA GLU A 7 -7.47 -7.91 0.58
C GLU A 7 -6.60 -7.06 -0.36
N VAL A 8 -5.71 -7.73 -1.10
CA VAL A 8 -4.75 -7.09 -1.99
C VAL A 8 -5.03 -7.49 -3.43
N ARG A 9 -5.12 -6.50 -4.32
CA ARG A 9 -5.10 -6.76 -5.75
C ARG A 9 -3.67 -6.87 -6.26
N ILE A 10 -3.38 -7.99 -6.92
CA ILE A 10 -2.12 -8.17 -7.65
C ILE A 10 -2.19 -7.36 -8.95
N ASP A 11 -1.28 -6.39 -9.11
CA ASP A 11 -1.28 -5.47 -10.26
C ASP A 11 0.07 -5.47 -10.97
N THR A 12 0.17 -6.28 -12.03
CA THR A 12 1.36 -6.32 -12.89
C THR A 12 1.52 -5.07 -13.76
N GLY A 13 0.49 -4.22 -13.90
CA GLY A 13 0.57 -2.93 -14.58
C GLY A 13 1.25 -1.86 -13.72
N ALA A 14 1.07 -1.91 -12.40
CA ALA A 14 1.69 -1.01 -11.45
C ALA A 14 3.18 -1.31 -11.25
N LYS A 15 4.03 -0.27 -11.32
CA LYS A 15 5.47 -0.40 -11.00
C LYS A 15 5.67 -0.56 -9.49
N THR A 16 5.20 0.42 -8.72
CA THR A 16 5.32 0.47 -7.26
C THR A 16 3.95 0.16 -6.63
N SER A 17 3.95 -0.56 -5.51
CA SER A 17 2.74 -0.84 -4.73
C SER A 17 2.11 0.44 -4.17
N SER A 18 0.79 0.39 -3.93
CA SER A 18 0.06 1.52 -3.36
C SER A 18 -0.95 1.07 -2.32
N LEU A 19 -1.14 1.91 -1.31
CA LEU A 19 -2.10 1.74 -0.24
C LEU A 19 -3.00 2.98 -0.17
N HIS A 20 -4.29 2.75 -0.25
CA HIS A 20 -5.32 3.74 0.02
C HIS A 20 -5.34 4.01 1.53
N VAL A 21 -5.31 5.30 1.87
CA VAL A 21 -5.37 5.75 3.26
C VAL A 21 -6.09 7.09 3.35
N ASP A 22 -6.71 7.33 4.49
CA ASP A 22 -7.37 8.58 4.83
C ASP A 22 -6.57 9.40 5.84
N ASN A 23 -6.97 10.66 6.02
CA ASN A 23 -6.39 11.58 6.99
C ASN A 23 -4.84 11.66 6.95
N LEU A 24 -4.27 11.56 5.74
CA LEU A 24 -2.82 11.56 5.50
C LEU A 24 -2.19 12.89 5.92
N GLN A 25 -1.37 12.87 6.97
CA GLN A 25 -0.70 14.05 7.51
C GLN A 25 0.79 13.80 7.71
N ARG A 26 1.64 14.71 7.20
CA ARG A 26 3.08 14.68 7.43
C ARG A 26 3.40 15.36 8.75
N VAL A 27 4.13 14.69 9.63
CA VAL A 27 4.54 15.23 10.94
C VAL A 27 6.05 15.12 11.10
N LYS A 28 6.67 16.08 11.80
CA LYS A 28 8.11 16.05 12.09
C LYS A 28 8.30 15.77 13.58
N ARG A 29 9.05 14.71 13.92
CA ARG A 29 9.39 14.34 15.30
C ARG A 29 10.88 14.04 15.38
N ASP A 30 11.57 14.65 16.33
CA ASP A 30 13.02 14.44 16.57
C ASP A 30 13.89 14.56 15.31
N GLY A 31 13.57 15.54 14.46
CA GLY A 31 14.28 15.79 13.20
C GLY A 31 13.93 14.85 12.05
N ARG A 32 13.13 13.80 12.28
CA ARG A 32 12.67 12.83 11.28
C ARG A 32 11.27 13.16 10.78
N LEU A 33 11.01 12.82 9.51
CA LEU A 33 9.71 13.04 8.89
C LEU A 33 8.89 11.75 8.94
N TYR A 34 7.71 11.84 9.53
CA TYR A 34 6.74 10.77 9.64
C TYR A 34 5.48 11.13 8.86
N VAL A 35 4.67 10.13 8.62
CA VAL A 35 3.34 10.26 8.06
C VAL A 35 2.36 9.51 8.96
N GLN A 36 1.30 10.20 9.35
CA GLN A 36 0.16 9.67 10.08
C GLN A 36 -1.01 9.52 9.11
N TYR A 37 -1.77 8.44 9.24
CA TYR A 37 -2.87 8.13 8.34
C TYR A 37 -3.79 7.08 8.94
N ASP A 38 -5.00 7.06 8.42
CA ASP A 38 -6.05 6.11 8.77
C ASP A 38 -6.17 5.05 7.68
N LEU A 39 -6.28 3.80 8.10
CA LEU A 39 -6.44 2.67 7.21
C LEU A 39 -7.72 1.91 7.53
N HIS A 40 -8.45 1.58 6.47
CA HIS A 40 -9.61 0.69 6.51
C HIS A 40 -9.15 -0.72 6.13
N PRO A 41 -9.04 -1.66 7.10
CA PRO A 41 -8.51 -3.00 6.83
C PRO A 41 -9.51 -3.85 6.04
N ASP A 42 -10.80 -3.55 6.16
CA ASP A 42 -11.88 -4.22 5.43
C ASP A 42 -12.66 -3.20 4.58
N ILE A 43 -12.76 -3.50 3.29
CA ILE A 43 -13.47 -2.66 2.32
C ILE A 43 -14.99 -2.66 2.52
N TYR A 44 -15.52 -3.70 3.18
CA TYR A 44 -16.94 -3.87 3.46
C TYR A 44 -17.34 -3.28 4.81
N HIS A 45 -16.37 -3.05 5.71
CA HIS A 45 -16.57 -2.48 7.05
C HIS A 45 -15.71 -1.22 7.23
N LEU A 46 -16.07 -0.15 6.52
CA LEU A 46 -15.33 1.12 6.56
C LEU A 46 -15.35 1.82 7.93
N ASP A 47 -16.22 1.41 8.85
CA ASP A 47 -16.24 1.93 10.22
C ASP A 47 -15.04 1.42 11.05
N GLU A 48 -14.39 0.33 10.61
CA GLU A 48 -13.15 -0.14 11.22
C GLU A 48 -11.97 0.71 10.71
N ILE A 49 -11.31 1.40 11.66
CA ILE A 49 -10.21 2.30 11.38
C ILE A 49 -9.00 1.91 12.21
N VAL A 50 -7.85 1.77 11.54
CA VAL A 50 -6.55 1.58 12.17
C VAL A 50 -5.71 2.84 11.98
N HIS A 51 -5.46 3.54 13.09
CA HIS A 51 -4.55 4.69 13.10
C HIS A 51 -3.11 4.22 12.98
N CYS A 52 -2.43 4.68 11.92
CA CYS A 52 -1.08 4.28 11.59
C CYS A 52 -0.12 5.48 11.60
N GLU A 53 1.11 5.24 12.04
CA GLU A 53 2.23 6.18 11.89
C GLU A 53 3.40 5.42 11.25
N SER A 54 4.09 6.04 10.29
CA SER A 54 5.24 5.45 9.62
C SER A 54 6.29 6.50 9.29
N LEU A 55 7.57 6.09 9.31
CA LEU A 55 8.65 6.94 8.83
C LEU A 55 8.50 7.12 7.31
N ILE A 56 8.64 8.36 6.83
CA ILE A 56 8.70 8.62 5.39
C ILE A 56 10.08 8.17 4.90
N TYR A 57 10.09 7.16 4.05
CA TYR A 57 11.30 6.62 3.45
C TYR A 57 11.74 7.45 2.23
N ASP A 58 10.77 7.85 1.40
CA ASP A 58 11.00 8.61 0.17
C ASP A 58 9.73 9.40 -0.22
N SER A 59 9.82 10.27 -1.22
CA SER A 59 8.69 10.94 -1.86
C SER A 59 8.78 10.76 -3.37
N ARG A 60 7.80 10.06 -3.96
CA ARG A 60 7.85 9.63 -5.35
C ARG A 60 6.74 10.28 -6.17
N ARG A 61 7.10 10.78 -7.36
CA ARG A 61 6.10 11.23 -8.35
C ARG A 61 5.48 10.00 -9.04
N ILE A 62 4.18 9.81 -8.84
CA ILE A 62 3.39 8.72 -9.39
C ILE A 62 2.47 9.27 -10.48
N LYS A 63 2.50 8.66 -11.66
CA LYS A 63 1.57 8.94 -12.74
C LYS A 63 0.46 7.89 -12.74
N SER A 64 -0.79 8.33 -12.62
CA SER A 64 -1.96 7.45 -12.68
C SER A 64 -2.36 7.15 -14.13
N SER A 65 -3.18 6.11 -14.30
CA SER A 65 -3.67 5.67 -15.61
C SER A 65 -4.52 6.72 -16.34
N ASN A 66 -5.12 7.66 -15.60
CA ASN A 66 -5.87 8.80 -16.14
C ASN A 66 -4.95 9.96 -16.62
N GLY A 67 -3.63 9.85 -16.45
CA GLY A 67 -2.65 10.83 -16.92
C GLY A 67 -2.16 11.81 -15.86
N ASP A 68 -2.86 11.95 -14.74
CA ASP A 68 -2.47 12.85 -13.65
C ASP A 68 -1.19 12.39 -12.96
N SER A 69 -0.47 13.33 -12.36
CA SER A 69 0.76 13.04 -11.62
C SER A 69 0.70 13.65 -10.23
N GLU A 70 1.07 12.86 -9.22
CA GLU A 70 1.00 13.23 -7.81
C GLU A 70 2.32 12.89 -7.10
N GLN A 71 2.76 13.73 -6.16
CA GLN A 71 3.86 13.43 -5.25
C GLN A 71 3.31 12.66 -4.04
N ARG A 72 3.75 11.41 -3.86
CA ARG A 72 3.27 10.52 -2.79
C ARG A 72 4.37 10.16 -1.80
N CYS A 73 4.00 10.08 -0.53
CA CYS A 73 4.88 9.52 0.50
C CYS A 73 5.12 8.04 0.22
N VAL A 74 6.37 7.60 0.35
CA VAL A 74 6.75 6.19 0.32
C VAL A 74 7.10 5.77 1.74
N ILE A 75 6.56 4.61 2.14
CA ILE A 75 6.95 3.92 3.37
C ILE A 75 7.56 2.57 3.01
N GLN A 76 8.35 2.03 3.94
CA GLN A 76 8.83 0.65 3.87
C GLN A 76 8.17 -0.17 4.98
N THR A 77 7.73 -1.38 4.63
CA THR A 77 7.15 -2.33 5.58
C THR A 77 7.50 -3.76 5.18
N LEU A 78 7.46 -4.68 6.15
CA LEU A 78 7.42 -6.11 5.85
C LEU A 78 6.03 -6.46 5.30
N PHE A 79 6.03 -7.22 4.21
CA PHE A 79 4.85 -7.79 3.59
C PHE A 79 4.93 -9.30 3.67
N ARG A 80 3.83 -9.92 4.08
CA ARG A 80 3.71 -11.37 4.21
C ARG A 80 2.66 -11.87 3.22
N LEU A 81 3.01 -12.94 2.51
CA LEU A 81 2.14 -13.63 1.57
C LEU A 81 2.31 -15.14 1.79
N GLY A 82 1.37 -15.75 2.50
CA GLY A 82 1.51 -17.11 3.03
C GLY A 82 2.73 -17.19 3.95
N ASP A 83 3.57 -18.21 3.76
CA ASP A 83 4.79 -18.42 4.54
C ASP A 83 5.98 -17.51 4.14
N ARG A 84 5.80 -16.65 3.13
CA ARG A 84 6.88 -15.79 2.63
C ARG A 84 6.74 -14.39 3.19
N GLU A 85 7.83 -13.82 3.68
CA GLU A 85 7.88 -12.46 4.19
C GLU A 85 9.11 -11.71 3.64
N TRP A 86 8.92 -10.49 3.14
CA TRP A 86 10.00 -9.65 2.65
C TRP A 86 9.65 -8.16 2.73
N PRO A 87 10.65 -7.26 2.77
CA PRO A 87 10.39 -5.82 2.77
C PRO A 87 9.89 -5.35 1.40
N ILE A 88 8.92 -4.43 1.41
CA ILE A 88 8.41 -3.75 0.21
C ILE A 88 8.31 -2.25 0.44
N GLU A 89 8.31 -1.50 -0.67
CA GLU A 89 7.95 -0.09 -0.68
C GLU A 89 6.49 0.08 -1.07
N ILE A 90 5.80 0.98 -0.37
CA ILE A 90 4.40 1.29 -0.59
C ILE A 90 4.23 2.80 -0.70
N THR A 91 3.54 3.25 -1.74
CA THR A 91 3.07 4.63 -1.84
C THR A 91 1.75 4.80 -1.09
N LEU A 92 1.65 5.82 -0.25
CA LEU A 92 0.39 6.19 0.40
C LEU A 92 -0.40 7.14 -0.51
N SER A 93 -1.70 6.89 -0.68
CA SER A 93 -2.56 7.74 -1.49
C SER A 93 -3.96 7.87 -0.93
N ASN A 94 -4.54 9.07 -0.99
CA ASN A 94 -5.97 9.24 -0.78
C ASN A 94 -6.68 9.14 -2.13
N ARG A 95 -7.41 8.04 -2.36
CA ARG A 95 -8.12 7.78 -3.63
C ARG A 95 -9.56 7.38 -3.33
N GLN A 96 -10.50 8.28 -3.52
CA GLN A 96 -11.90 8.10 -3.11
C GLN A 96 -12.68 7.01 -3.90
N ASP A 97 -12.21 6.62 -5.10
CA ASP A 97 -12.98 5.74 -6.01
C ASP A 97 -12.33 4.35 -6.28
N MET A 98 -11.59 3.76 -5.34
CA MET A 98 -10.93 2.46 -5.56
C MET A 98 -11.66 1.27 -4.92
N SER A 99 -11.86 0.20 -5.71
CA SER A 99 -12.44 -1.07 -5.25
C SER A 99 -11.50 -1.94 -4.40
N TYR A 100 -10.23 -1.55 -4.26
CA TYR A 100 -9.23 -2.26 -3.48
C TYR A 100 -8.38 -1.27 -2.70
N MET A 101 -8.18 -1.52 -1.41
CA MET A 101 -7.38 -0.66 -0.55
C MET A 101 -5.88 -0.80 -0.83
N MET A 102 -5.43 -1.97 -1.30
CA MET A 102 -4.02 -2.20 -1.62
C MET A 102 -3.81 -2.79 -3.01
N LEU A 103 -2.82 -2.25 -3.72
CA LEU A 103 -2.26 -2.82 -4.95
C LEU A 103 -0.83 -3.31 -4.70
N LEU A 104 -0.54 -4.56 -5.05
CA LEU A 104 0.82 -5.10 -5.05
C LEU A 104 1.43 -4.92 -6.45
N GLY A 105 2.42 -4.03 -6.56
CA GLY A 105 3.10 -3.72 -7.83
C GLY A 105 4.29 -4.61 -8.12
N ARG A 106 4.85 -4.49 -9.34
CA ARG A 106 5.95 -5.34 -9.83
C ARG A 106 7.21 -5.29 -8.98
N GLU A 107 7.60 -4.13 -8.44
CA GLU A 107 8.81 -4.01 -7.60
C GLU A 107 8.71 -4.85 -6.32
N ALA A 108 7.51 -5.01 -5.77
CA ALA A 108 7.29 -5.87 -4.61
C ALA A 108 7.26 -7.37 -4.98
N MET A 109 6.96 -7.71 -6.25
CA MET A 109 6.81 -9.09 -6.71
C MET A 109 8.07 -9.67 -7.38
N ILE A 110 8.99 -8.83 -7.83
CA ILE A 110 10.15 -9.25 -8.63
C ILE A 110 10.94 -10.36 -7.93
N ASP A 111 11.19 -11.46 -8.65
CA ASP A 111 11.85 -12.67 -8.15
C ASP A 111 11.17 -13.37 -6.95
N LYS A 112 9.93 -12.97 -6.59
CA LYS A 112 9.17 -13.52 -5.45
C LYS A 112 7.86 -14.18 -5.86
N VAL A 113 7.17 -13.66 -6.87
CA VAL A 113 5.78 -14.03 -7.20
C VAL A 113 5.62 -14.28 -8.70
N TYR A 114 4.93 -15.38 -9.05
CA TYR A 114 4.36 -15.61 -10.38
C TYR A 114 2.85 -15.39 -10.32
N VAL A 115 2.30 -14.73 -11.33
CA VAL A 115 0.87 -14.36 -11.35
C VAL A 115 0.15 -15.18 -12.42
N ASP A 116 -0.83 -15.97 -11.99
CA ASP A 116 -1.82 -16.61 -12.86
C ASP A 116 -3.15 -15.84 -12.72
N PRO A 117 -3.55 -15.02 -13.71
CA PRO A 117 -4.74 -14.19 -13.62
C PRO A 117 -6.06 -14.99 -13.69
N SER A 118 -6.01 -16.29 -13.95
CA SER A 118 -7.20 -17.15 -13.95
C SER A 118 -7.64 -17.60 -12.55
N ARG A 119 -6.87 -17.23 -11.51
CA ARG A 119 -7.07 -17.66 -10.12
C ARG A 119 -7.14 -16.47 -9.17
N ALA A 120 -7.84 -16.65 -8.05
CA ALA A 120 -7.92 -15.69 -6.95
C ALA A 120 -7.91 -16.46 -5.62
N PHE A 121 -7.51 -15.80 -4.53
CA PHE A 121 -7.54 -16.35 -3.16
C PHE A 121 -6.87 -17.72 -3.03
N LEU A 122 -5.62 -17.84 -3.49
CA LEU A 122 -4.84 -19.09 -3.49
C LEU A 122 -4.06 -19.35 -2.20
N ILE A 123 -4.08 -18.41 -1.28
CA ILE A 123 -3.23 -18.39 -0.09
C ILE A 123 -4.15 -18.21 1.09
N ASP A 124 -4.06 -19.17 2.02
CA ASP A 124 -4.80 -19.23 3.27
C ASP A 124 -4.10 -18.43 4.38
#